data_AF-S2S272-F1
#
_entry.id   AF-S2S272-F1
#
_cell.length_a   1.000
_cell.length_b   1.000
_cell.length_c   1.000
_cell.angle_alpha   90.00
_cell.angle_beta   90.00
_cell.angle_gamma   90.00
#
_symmetry.space_group_name_H-M   'P 1'
#
loop_
_entity.id
_entity.type
_entity.pdbx_description
1 polymer ?
#
loop_
_entity_poly.entity_id
_entity_poly.type
_entity_poly.pdbx_seq_one_letter_code
_entity_poly.pdbx_strand_id
1 'polypeptide(L)' 'YGKTQVHDGFSVGMTRDDHPDQPIMAVEKDGVTYFVDPTDAWFFENLAMTVDYDAHLDEPKYEFKEE' A
#
# COMPACT_ATOMS: atom_id res chain seq x y z
N TYR A 1 -6.91 1.24 17.20
CA TYR A 1 -5.62 1.93 17.01
C TYR A 1 -4.78 1.04 16.13
N GLY A 2 -4.60 1.44 14.86
CA GLY A 2 -3.81 0.67 13.89
C GLY A 2 -2.33 0.76 14.24
N LYS A 3 -1.61 -0.35 14.07
CA LYS A 3 -0.15 -0.42 14.15
C LYS A 3 0.31 -1.06 12.86
N THR A 4 0.99 -0.31 11.99
CA THR A 4 1.77 -0.93 10.92
C THR A 4 3.12 -1.38 11.49
N GLN A 5 3.86 -2.23 10.78
CA GLN A 5 5.17 -2.69 11.26
C GLN A 5 6.16 -1.54 11.47
N VAL A 6 5.92 -0.38 10.85
CA VAL A 6 6.86 0.76 10.83
C VAL A 6 6.30 2.03 11.49
N HIS A 7 4.97 2.25 11.41
CA HIS A 7 4.32 3.44 11.99
C HIS A 7 3.29 3.06 13.06
N ASP A 8 3.48 3.56 14.28
CA ASP A 8 2.51 3.45 15.37
C ASP A 8 1.36 4.44 15.16
N GLY A 9 0.11 3.97 15.25
CA GLY A 9 -1.09 4.80 15.14
C GLY A 9 -1.69 4.93 13.74
N PHE A 10 -1.03 4.38 12.71
CA PHE A 10 -1.48 4.42 11.32
C PHE A 10 -1.80 3.02 10.78
N SER A 11 -2.67 2.96 9.77
CA SER A 11 -3.06 1.75 9.03
C SER A 11 -3.10 2.05 7.54
N VAL A 12 -2.82 1.05 6.71
CA VAL A 12 -3.00 1.16 5.27
C VAL A 12 -4.45 0.91 4.89
N GLY A 13 -4.99 1.76 4.02
CA GLY A 13 -6.28 1.59 3.37
C GLY A 13 -6.11 1.53 1.86
N MET A 14 -7.04 0.86 1.18
CA MET A 14 -7.15 0.88 -0.27
C MET A 14 -8.49 1.46 -0.67
N THR A 15 -8.49 2.35 -1.65
CA THR A 15 -9.69 2.93 -2.24
C THR A 15 -9.58 2.84 -3.75
N ARG A 16 -10.70 2.57 -4.44
CA ARG A 16 -10.72 2.62 -5.90
C ARG A 16 -10.70 4.09 -6.34
N ASP A 17 -9.74 4.42 -7.20
CA ASP A 17 -9.68 5.70 -7.87
C ASP A 17 -9.39 5.47 -9.35
N ASP A 18 -10.26 6.03 -10.19
CA ASP A 18 -10.25 5.87 -11.64
C ASP A 18 -9.42 6.98 -12.33
N HIS A 19 -8.87 7.93 -11.56
CA HIS A 19 -8.14 9.11 -12.03
C HIS A 19 -6.83 9.36 -11.25
N PRO A 20 -5.82 8.48 -11.37
CA PRO A 20 -4.52 8.71 -10.72
C PRO A 20 -3.89 10.02 -11.21
N ASP A 21 -3.58 10.93 -10.29
CA ASP A 21 -2.86 12.18 -10.58
C ASP A 21 -1.38 12.06 -10.17
N GLN A 22 -0.50 11.93 -11.16
CA GLN A 22 0.96 11.85 -10.99
C GLN A 22 1.43 10.86 -9.90
N PRO A 23 1.00 9.58 -9.92
CA PRO A 23 1.31 8.63 -8.86
C PRO A 23 2.83 8.47 -8.67
N ILE A 24 3.27 8.39 -7.41
CA ILE A 24 4.71 8.21 -7.08
C ILE A 24 5.20 6.79 -7.39
N MET A 25 4.28 5.84 -7.41
CA MET A 25 4.51 4.45 -7.77
C MET A 25 3.23 3.92 -8.40
N ALA A 26 3.37 3.17 -9.49
CA ALA A 26 2.27 2.46 -10.12
C ALA A 26 2.73 1.10 -10.65
N VAL A 27 1.90 0.08 -10.46
CA VAL A 27 2.14 -1.29 -10.94
C VAL A 27 0.84 -1.82 -11.52
N GLU A 28 0.92 -2.36 -12.73
CA GLU A 28 -0.20 -3.08 -13.35
C GLU A 28 -0.05 -4.57 -13.10
N LYS A 29 -1.11 -5.21 -12.60
CA LYS A 29 -1.17 -6.66 -12.38
C LYS A 29 -2.54 -7.17 -12.79
N ASP A 30 -2.57 -8.18 -13.67
CA ASP A 30 -3.80 -8.81 -14.15
C ASP A 30 -4.84 -7.82 -14.72
N GLY A 31 -4.38 -6.72 -15.33
CA GLY A 31 -5.21 -5.66 -15.89
C GLY A 31 -5.79 -4.68 -14.86
N VAL A 32 -5.34 -4.76 -13.60
CA VAL A 32 -5.66 -3.80 -12.54
C VAL A 32 -4.43 -2.97 -12.21
N THR A 33 -4.58 -1.64 -12.25
CA THR A 33 -3.52 -0.71 -11.88
C THR A 33 -3.60 -0.38 -10.40
N TYR A 34 -2.51 -0.63 -9.69
CA TYR A 34 -2.31 -0.22 -8.30
C TYR A 34 -1.36 0.96 -8.28
N PHE A 35 -1.63 1.96 -7.46
CA PHE A 35 -0.78 3.13 -7.35
C PHE A 35 -0.81 3.75 -5.96
N VAL A 36 0.18 4.59 -5.67
CA VAL A 36 0.26 5.39 -4.45
C VAL A 36 0.10 6.86 -4.80
N ASP A 37 -0.79 7.54 -4.08
CA ASP A 37 -1.00 8.98 -4.23
C ASP A 37 0.23 9.76 -3.72
N PRO A 38 0.64 10.85 -4.39
CA PRO A 38 1.75 11.69 -3.92
C PRO A 38 1.62 12.19 -2.49
N THR A 39 0.41 12.42 -2.00
CA THR A 39 0.16 12.87 -0.63
C THR A 39 0.46 11.81 0.42
N ASP A 40 0.49 10.54 0.02
CA ASP A 40 0.82 9.39 0.89
C ASP A 40 2.30 9.00 0.82
N ALA A 41 3.12 9.69 0.02
CA ALA A 41 4.54 9.35 -0.21
C ALA A 41 5.35 9.19 1.08
N TRP A 42 5.16 10.11 2.02
CA TRP A 42 5.86 10.13 3.31
C TRP A 42 5.69 8.83 4.11
N PHE A 43 4.57 8.13 3.91
CA PHE A 43 4.29 6.88 4.62
C PHE A 43 5.20 5.74 4.16
N PHE A 44 5.63 5.78 2.91
CA PHE A 44 6.41 4.73 2.25
C PHE A 44 7.90 5.10 2.05
N GLU A 45 8.33 6.27 2.51
CA GLU A 45 9.74 6.67 2.40
C GLU A 45 10.67 5.66 3.10
N ASN A 46 11.68 5.17 2.36
CA ASN A 46 12.64 4.13 2.78
C ASN A 46 12.00 2.79 3.15
N LEU A 47 10.80 2.50 2.64
CA LEU A 47 10.10 1.24 2.87
C LEU A 47 9.81 0.51 1.57
N ALA A 48 10.15 -0.77 1.54
CA ALA A 48 9.63 -1.72 0.58
C ALA A 48 8.32 -2.30 1.11
N MET A 49 7.19 -1.93 0.49
CA MET A 49 5.88 -2.55 0.77
C MET A 49 5.62 -3.71 -0.18
N THR A 50 5.18 -4.84 0.37
CA THR A 50 4.63 -5.97 -0.40
C THR A 50 3.16 -6.16 -0.02
N VAL A 51 2.32 -6.33 -1.03
CA VAL A 51 0.90 -6.68 -0.87
C VAL A 51 0.72 -8.13 -1.32
N ASP A 52 0.13 -8.94 -0.45
CA ASP A 52 -0.24 -10.33 -0.72
C ASP A 52 -1.69 -10.59 -0.26
N TYR A 53 -2.19 -11.81 -0.42
CA TYR A 53 -3.52 -12.21 0.02
C TYR A 53 -3.43 -13.42 0.95
N ASP A 54 -4.00 -13.29 2.16
CA ASP A 54 -4.10 -14.38 3.12
C ASP A 54 -5.42 -15.14 2.92
N ALA A 55 -5.33 -16.31 2.28
CA ALA A 55 -6.50 -17.15 2.01
C ALA A 55 -7.14 -17.77 3.27
N HIS A 56 -6.44 -17.81 4.42
CA HIS A 56 -7.03 -18.31 5.67
C HIS A 56 -7.91 -17.27 6.35
N LEU A 57 -7.48 -16.00 6.29
CA LEU A 57 -8.20 -14.87 6.88
C LEU A 57 -9.14 -14.18 5.87
N ASP A 58 -9.03 -14.52 4.59
CA ASP A 58 -9.76 -13.91 3.48
C ASP A 58 -9.56 -12.39 3.40
N GLU A 59 -8.31 -11.95 3.55
CA GLU A 59 -7.96 -10.52 3.61
C GLU A 59 -6.62 -10.21 2.94
N PRO A 60 -6.40 -8.97 2.48
CA PRO A 60 -5.10 -8.54 2.00
C PRO A 60 -4.09 -8.48 3.15
N LYS A 61 -2.90 -8.99 2.90
CA LYS A 61 -1.77 -8.97 3.83
C LYS A 61 -0.75 -7.94 3.36
N TYR A 62 -0.35 -7.07 4.27
CA TYR A 62 0.65 -6.03 4.01
C TYR A 62 1.93 -6.32 4.80
N GLU A 63 3.05 -6.36 4.09
CA GLU A 63 4.38 -6.46 4.70
C GLU A 63 5.21 -5.23 4.35
N PHE A 64 5.87 -4.65 5.35
CA PHE A 64 6.77 -3.51 5.20
C PHE A 64 8.16 -3.95 5.62
N LYS A 65 9.17 -3.61 4.83
CA LYS A 65 10.59 -3.80 5.16
C LYS A 65 11.32 -2.49 4.97
N GLU A 66 12.17 -2.14 5.93
CA GLU A 66 13.16 -1.07 5.74
C GLU A 66 14.17 -1.54 4.69
N GLU A 67 14.53 -0.66 3.75
CA GLU A 67 15.62 -0.90 2.80
C GLU A 67 17.02 -0.69 3.43
#